data_AF-A0A522MDL7-F1
#
_entry.id   AF-A0A522MDL7-F1
#
_cell.length_a   1.000
_cell.length_b   1.000
_cell.length_c   1.000
_cell.angle_alpha   90.00
_cell.angle_beta   90.00
_cell.angle_gamma   90.00
#
_symmetry.space_group_name_H-M   'P 1'
#
loop_
_entity.id
_entity.type
_entity.pdbx_description
1 polymer ?
#
loop_
_entity_poly.entity_id
_entity_poly.type
_entity_poly.pdbx_seq_one_letter_code
_entity_poly.pdbx_strand_id
1 'polypeptide(L)'
;MQQIQLPPLADGEIYLGGFVNANGEVTHTIMLPGDNDGASWQEQMDWAKSIGGDLLTRAELIIAYEQHREQFKAAAYWSNTPDTDPGYSGWAWFQDFLYGSQDYDRQLGRFRARAVRRLSI
;
A
#
# COMPACT_ATOMS: atom_id res chain seq x y z
N MET A 1 -1.25 23.37 -21.08
CA MET A 1 -1.74 22.32 -20.15
C MET A 1 -1.16 22.62 -18.79
N GLN A 2 -1.97 22.65 -17.74
CA GLN A 2 -1.47 22.83 -16.38
C GLN A 2 -0.90 21.49 -15.91
N GLN A 3 0.37 21.46 -15.54
CA GLN A 3 1.04 20.25 -15.04
C GLN A 3 0.65 20.03 -13.57
N ILE A 4 0.39 18.78 -13.19
CA ILE A 4 0.16 18.41 -11.78
C ILE A 4 1.45 18.66 -11.01
N GLN A 5 1.37 19.44 -9.94
CA GLN A 5 2.49 19.69 -9.04
C GLN A 5 2.72 18.45 -8.16
N LEU A 6 3.92 17.88 -8.22
CA LEU A 6 4.27 16.74 -7.38
C LEU A 6 4.81 17.22 -6.02
N PRO A 7 4.53 16.46 -4.94
CA PRO A 7 5.10 16.74 -3.64
C PRO A 7 6.60 16.45 -3.60
N PRO A 8 7.37 17.13 -2.72
CA PRO A 8 8.78 16.80 -2.54
C PRO A 8 8.95 15.39 -1.96
N LEU A 9 10.03 14.73 -2.37
CA LEU A 9 10.44 13.41 -1.90
C LEU A 9 11.67 13.54 -0.99
N ALA A 10 11.68 12.78 0.09
CA ALA A 10 12.85 12.54 0.91
C ALA A 10 13.72 11.41 0.32
N ASP A 11 14.96 11.28 0.80
CA ASP A 11 15.89 10.26 0.31
C ASP A 11 15.30 8.85 0.44
N GLY A 12 15.29 8.11 -0.67
CA GLY A 12 14.78 6.74 -0.74
C GLY A 12 13.26 6.61 -0.88
N GLU A 13 12.51 7.73 -0.90
CA GLU A 13 11.09 7.70 -1.21
C GLU A 13 10.83 7.55 -2.70
N ILE A 14 9.74 6.86 -3.03
CA ILE A 14 9.31 6.63 -4.42
C ILE A 14 7.88 7.14 -4.59
N TYR A 15 7.68 8.04 -5.54
CA TYR A 15 6.34 8.48 -5.92
C TYR A 15 5.60 7.36 -6.65
N LEU A 16 4.46 6.91 -6.11
CA LEU A 16 3.65 5.85 -6.72
C LEU A 16 2.57 6.39 -7.66
N GLY A 17 1.93 7.51 -7.30
CA GLY A 17 0.80 8.04 -8.08
C GLY A 17 -0.07 9.02 -7.32
N GLY A 18 -1.02 9.62 -8.03
CA GLY A 18 -2.01 10.54 -7.46
C GLY A 18 -3.42 10.05 -7.77
N PHE A 19 -4.29 10.06 -6.76
CA PHE A 19 -5.71 9.74 -6.91
C PHE A 19 -6.52 11.03 -6.84
N VAL A 20 -7.35 11.26 -7.85
CA VAL A 20 -8.18 12.47 -7.96
C VAL A 20 -9.58 12.13 -7.45
N ASN A 21 -10.09 12.92 -6.51
CA ASN A 21 -11.47 12.76 -6.02
C ASN A 21 -12.48 13.56 -6.88
N ALA A 22 -13.77 13.43 -6.59
CA ALA A 22 -14.84 14.12 -7.33
C ALA A 22 -14.78 15.65 -7.25
N ASN A 23 -14.07 16.22 -6.27
CA ASN A 23 -13.85 17.65 -6.13
C ASN A 23 -12.63 18.16 -6.92
N GLY A 24 -11.88 17.25 -7.55
CA GLY A 24 -10.64 17.57 -8.26
C GLY A 24 -9.40 17.65 -7.37
N GLU A 25 -9.51 17.32 -6.08
CA GLU A 25 -8.35 17.29 -5.17
C GLU A 25 -7.51 16.03 -5.43
N VAL A 26 -6.18 16.20 -5.42
CA VAL A 26 -5.25 15.10 -5.68
C VAL A 26 -4.66 14.62 -4.37
N THR A 27 -4.82 13.32 -4.08
CA THR A 27 -4.08 12.66 -3.01
C THR A 27 -2.90 11.91 -3.61
N HIS A 28 -1.70 12.41 -3.34
CA HIS A 28 -0.45 11.81 -3.76
C HIS A 28 -0.02 10.70 -2.81
N THR A 29 0.38 9.56 -3.37
CA THR A 29 0.89 8.39 -2.63
C THR A 29 2.39 8.25 -2.86
N ILE A 30 3.14 8.18 -1.75
CA ILE A 30 4.59 8.12 -1.75
C ILE A 30 5.01 6.92 -0.91
N MET A 31 5.72 5.98 -1.51
CA MET A 31 6.26 4.82 -0.83
C MET A 31 7.48 5.19 -0.03
N LEU A 32 7.46 4.79 1.25
CA LEU A 32 8.57 4.99 2.18
C LEU A 32 9.69 3.96 1.91
N PRO A 33 10.94 4.28 2.27
CA PRO A 33 12.04 3.33 2.20
C PRO A 33 11.81 2.15 3.16
N GLY A 34 12.27 0.97 2.75
CA GLY A 34 12.22 -0.25 3.56
C GLY A 34 10.96 -1.09 3.39
N ASP A 35 11.02 -2.32 3.89
CA ASP A 35 9.95 -3.31 3.92
C ASP A 35 9.94 -4.05 5.27
N ASN A 36 8.88 -4.81 5.53
CA ASN A 36 8.82 -5.72 6.66
C ASN A 36 8.62 -7.16 6.20
N ASP A 37 9.21 -8.09 6.94
CA ASP A 37 9.00 -9.52 6.73
C ASP A 37 7.58 -9.96 7.09
N GLY A 38 7.25 -11.21 6.79
CA GLY A 38 5.90 -11.75 6.95
C GLY A 38 5.41 -11.73 8.40
N ALA A 39 4.32 -11.00 8.65
CA ALA A 39 3.67 -10.85 9.96
C ALA A 39 2.14 -10.71 9.81
N SER A 40 1.42 -10.78 10.93
CA SER A 40 -0.04 -10.61 10.95
C SER A 40 -0.44 -9.22 10.46
N TRP A 41 -1.66 -9.08 9.97
CA TRP A 41 -2.15 -7.81 9.43
C TRP A 41 -2.05 -6.67 10.44
N GLN A 42 -2.44 -6.90 11.69
CA GLN A 42 -2.35 -5.87 12.73
C GLN A 42 -0.90 -5.49 13.05
N GLU A 43 0.01 -6.47 13.14
CA GLU A 43 1.45 -6.19 13.32
C GLU A 43 2.01 -5.34 12.17
N GLN A 44 1.51 -5.53 10.95
CA GLN A 44 1.94 -4.78 9.77
C GLN A 44 1.37 -3.37 9.71
N MET A 45 0.10 -3.19 10.10
CA MET A 45 -0.49 -1.88 10.30
C MET A 45 0.28 -1.07 11.35
N ASP A 46 0.66 -1.71 12.46
CA ASP A 46 1.40 -1.07 13.54
C ASP A 46 2.84 -0.75 13.13
N TRP A 47 3.50 -1.65 12.39
CA TRP A 47 4.81 -1.39 11.79
C TRP A 47 4.78 -0.18 10.85
N ALA A 48 3.82 -0.11 9.93
CA ALA A 48 3.72 1.00 8.99
C ALA A 48 3.53 2.35 9.70
N LYS A 49 2.67 2.38 10.74
CA LYS A 49 2.50 3.57 11.59
C LYS A 49 3.77 3.95 12.34
N SER A 50 4.53 2.97 12.81
CA SER A 50 5.77 3.22 13.56
C SER A 50 6.83 3.97 12.75
N ILE A 51 6.79 3.85 11.41
CA ILE A 51 7.67 4.57 10.49
C ILE A 51 6.99 5.79 9.84
N GLY A 52 5.86 6.23 10.40
CA GLY A 52 5.14 7.43 9.95
C GLY A 52 4.31 7.23 8.69
N GLY A 53 4.02 5.99 8.32
CA GLY A 53 3.22 5.65 7.14
C GLY A 53 1.97 4.84 7.47
N ASP A 54 1.42 4.26 6.41
CA ASP A 54 0.29 3.34 6.42
C ASP A 54 0.57 2.23 5.39
N LEU A 55 -0.10 1.09 5.49
CA LEU A 55 -0.01 0.11 4.42
C LEU A 55 -0.63 0.69 3.13
N LEU A 56 -0.19 0.16 1.99
CA LEU A 56 -0.77 0.52 0.70
C LEU A 56 -2.24 0.09 0.66
N THR A 57 -3.08 0.86 -0.02
CA THR A 57 -4.43 0.40 -0.38
C THR A 57 -4.36 -0.69 -1.45
N ARG A 58 -5.49 -1.38 -1.66
CA ARG A 58 -5.65 -2.32 -2.78
C ARG A 58 -5.29 -1.71 -4.14
N ALA A 59 -5.71 -0.47 -4.40
CA ALA A 59 -5.43 0.21 -5.66
C ALA A 59 -3.95 0.58 -5.77
N GLU A 60 -3.35 1.07 -4.69
CA GLU A 60 -1.93 1.41 -4.65
C GLU A 60 -1.03 0.18 -4.82
N LEU A 61 -1.40 -0.98 -4.26
CA LEU A 61 -0.66 -2.23 -4.47
C LEU A 61 -0.67 -2.68 -5.93
N ILE A 62 -1.79 -2.51 -6.63
CA ILE A 62 -1.86 -2.82 -8.06
C ILE A 62 -0.95 -1.88 -8.86
N ILE A 63 -0.97 -0.57 -8.56
CA ILE A 63 -0.06 0.39 -9.21
C ILE A 63 1.40 0.03 -8.92
N ALA A 64 1.71 -0.33 -7.68
CA ALA A 64 3.05 -0.76 -7.29
C ALA A 64 3.48 -2.05 -8.00
N TYR A 65 2.57 -3.00 -8.19
CA TYR A 65 2.83 -4.21 -8.97
C TYR A 65 3.11 -3.91 -10.45
N GLU A 66 2.36 -3.01 -11.07
CA GLU A 66 2.50 -2.69 -12.49
C GLU A 66 3.71 -1.79 -12.80
N GLN A 67 4.02 -0.84 -11.92
CA GLN A 67 4.99 0.23 -12.21
C GLN A 67 6.28 0.16 -11.41
N HIS A 68 6.27 -0.55 -10.29
CA HIS A 68 7.37 -0.57 -9.33
C HIS A 68 7.69 -1.99 -8.83
N ARG A 69 7.43 -2.99 -9.66
CA ARG A 69 7.56 -4.42 -9.28
C ARG A 69 8.94 -4.76 -8.75
N GLU A 70 9.98 -4.10 -9.27
CA GLU A 70 11.37 -4.28 -8.86
C GLU A 70 11.65 -3.85 -7.41
N GLN A 71 10.75 -3.06 -6.80
CA GLN A 71 10.81 -2.69 -5.39
C GLN A 71 10.27 -3.79 -4.46
N PHE A 72 9.69 -4.85 -4.99
CA PHE A 72 9.00 -5.89 -4.23
C PHE A 72 9.63 -7.27 -4.46
N LYS A 73 9.66 -8.07 -3.40
CA LYS A 73 9.91 -9.51 -3.51
C LYS A 73 8.69 -10.21 -4.13
N ALA A 74 8.90 -11.33 -4.82
CA ALA A 74 7.83 -12.18 -5.34
C ALA A 74 7.10 -12.93 -4.20
N ALA A 75 6.26 -12.21 -3.46
CA ALA A 75 5.54 -12.68 -2.27
C ALA A 75 4.23 -11.89 -2.10
N ALA A 76 3.38 -12.31 -1.17
CA ALA A 76 2.19 -11.58 -0.77
C ALA A 76 2.51 -10.37 0.14
N TYR A 77 1.82 -9.27 -0.10
CA TYR A 77 1.88 -8.02 0.69
C TYR A 77 0.49 -7.61 1.17
N TRP A 78 0.35 -7.36 2.47
CA TRP A 78 -0.89 -6.86 3.04
C TRP A 78 -1.25 -5.48 2.49
N SER A 79 -2.55 -5.25 2.28
CA SER A 79 -3.13 -3.92 2.13
C SER A 79 -3.61 -3.38 3.48
N ASN A 80 -3.85 -2.07 3.57
CA ASN A 80 -4.54 -1.47 4.71
C ASN A 80 -6.05 -1.75 4.74
N THR A 81 -6.57 -2.52 3.80
CA THR A 81 -8.01 -2.70 3.59
C THR A 81 -8.47 -4.00 4.26
N PRO A 82 -9.19 -3.93 5.41
CA PRO A 82 -9.85 -5.11 5.96
C PRO A 82 -11.02 -5.52 5.05
N ASP A 83 -11.42 -6.78 5.11
CA ASP A 83 -12.68 -7.21 4.53
C ASP A 83 -13.83 -6.88 5.50
N THR A 84 -14.87 -6.24 4.98
CA THR A 84 -16.03 -5.77 5.75
C THR A 84 -17.32 -6.48 5.36
N ASP A 85 -17.28 -7.45 4.46
CA ASP A 85 -18.47 -8.21 4.06
C ASP A 85 -18.97 -9.11 5.20
N PRO A 86 -20.29 -9.39 5.27
CA PRO A 86 -20.85 -10.24 6.31
C PRO A 86 -20.15 -11.61 6.38
N GLY A 87 -19.57 -11.93 7.54
CA GLY A 87 -18.83 -13.17 7.77
C GLY A 87 -17.31 -13.08 7.60
N TYR A 88 -16.79 -11.95 7.12
CA TYR A 88 -15.36 -11.73 6.88
C TYR A 88 -14.66 -10.87 7.93
N SER A 89 -15.28 -10.72 9.11
CA SER A 89 -14.59 -10.12 10.26
C SER A 89 -13.28 -10.88 10.55
N GLY A 90 -12.18 -10.14 10.67
CA GLY A 90 -10.84 -10.69 10.86
C GLY A 90 -10.16 -11.16 9.57
N TRP A 91 -10.61 -10.71 8.40
CA TRP A 91 -9.91 -10.86 7.12
C TRP A 91 -9.40 -9.51 6.61
N ALA A 92 -8.39 -9.56 5.75
CA ALA A 92 -7.85 -8.38 5.07
C ALA A 92 -7.39 -8.74 3.66
N TRP A 93 -7.33 -7.74 2.80
CA TRP A 93 -6.88 -7.90 1.42
C TRP A 93 -5.36 -7.85 1.32
N PHE A 94 -4.80 -8.60 0.38
CA PHE A 94 -3.38 -8.58 0.04
C PHE A 94 -3.18 -8.65 -1.48
N GLN A 95 -1.98 -8.25 -1.94
CA GLN A 95 -1.54 -8.38 -3.32
C GLN A 95 -0.41 -9.40 -3.40
N ASP A 96 -0.53 -10.37 -4.30
CA ASP A 96 0.54 -11.28 -4.63
C ASP A 96 1.42 -10.70 -5.74
N PHE A 97 2.72 -10.54 -5.46
CA PHE A 97 3.70 -10.00 -6.42
C PHE A 97 4.37 -11.07 -7.29
N LEU A 98 4.05 -12.36 -7.10
CA LEU A 98 4.52 -13.44 -7.96
C LEU A 98 3.67 -13.53 -9.23
N TYR A 99 2.34 -13.51 -9.09
CA TYR A 99 1.36 -13.66 -10.17
C TYR A 99 0.55 -12.38 -10.46
N GLY A 100 0.56 -11.39 -9.57
CA GLY A 100 -0.17 -10.14 -9.76
C GLY A 100 -1.65 -10.20 -9.35
N SER A 101 -2.09 -11.26 -8.69
CA SER A 101 -3.45 -11.38 -8.19
C SER A 101 -3.68 -10.62 -6.89
N GLN A 102 -4.90 -10.14 -6.69
CA GLN A 102 -5.36 -9.60 -5.42
C GLN A 102 -6.38 -10.55 -4.80
N ASP A 103 -6.22 -10.85 -3.52
CA ASP A 103 -7.05 -11.79 -2.77
C ASP A 103 -7.15 -11.34 -1.30
N TYR A 104 -7.84 -12.11 -0.46
CA TYR A 104 -7.98 -11.83 0.97
C TYR A 104 -7.65 -13.07 1.80
N ASP A 105 -7.10 -12.87 3.00
CA ASP A 105 -6.81 -13.93 3.96
C ASP A 105 -7.14 -13.46 5.39
N ARG A 106 -7.22 -14.40 6.33
CA ARG A 106 -7.33 -14.13 7.75
C ARG A 106 -6.21 -13.19 8.16
N GLN A 107 -6.52 -12.22 9.00
CA GLN A 107 -5.57 -11.24 9.54
C GLN A 107 -4.42 -11.88 10.34
N LEU A 108 -4.54 -13.16 10.72
CA LEU A 108 -3.46 -13.95 11.34
C LEU A 108 -2.45 -14.52 10.33
N GLY A 109 -2.75 -14.46 9.03
CA GLY A 109 -1.83 -14.80 7.96
C GLY A 109 -0.57 -13.95 8.00
N ARG A 110 0.53 -14.45 7.43
CA ARG A 110 1.85 -13.82 7.55
C ARG A 110 2.36 -13.32 6.20
N PHE A 111 1.93 -12.13 5.81
CA PHE A 111 2.37 -11.49 4.57
C PHE A 111 3.27 -10.29 4.84
N ARG A 112 4.07 -9.91 3.84
CA ARG A 112 5.02 -8.80 3.91
C ARG A 112 4.29 -7.46 3.93
N ALA A 113 5.03 -6.38 4.17
CA ALA A 113 4.49 -5.03 4.10
C ALA A 113 5.47 -4.04 3.47
N ARG A 114 4.91 -3.04 2.80
CA ARG A 114 5.53 -1.76 2.46
C ARG A 114 4.64 -0.67 3.05
N ALA A 115 5.23 0.49 3.36
CA ALA A 115 4.49 1.62 3.88
C ALA A 115 4.48 2.78 2.88
N VAL A 116 3.41 3.55 2.91
CA VAL A 116 3.25 4.81 2.17
C VAL A 116 2.89 5.94 3.11
N ARG A 117 3.25 7.16 2.73
CA ARG A 117 2.60 8.38 3.22
C ARG A 117 1.76 8.99 2.11
N ARG A 118 0.69 9.68 2.50
CA ARG A 118 -0.23 10.34 1.57
C ARG A 118 -0.27 11.84 1.83
N LEU A 119 -0.33 12.63 0.76
CA LEU A 119 -0.40 14.09 0.84
C LEU A 119 -1.46 14.60 -0.14
N SER A 120 -2.46 15.31 0.38
CA SER A 120 -3.50 15.96 -0.43
C SER A 120 -3.11 17.43 -0.66
N ILE A 121 -3.10 17.86 -1.92
CA ILE A 121 -2.73 19.22 -2.38
C ILE A 121 -3.83 19.76 -3.29
#